data_AF-A0A2V8TQR1-F1
#
_entry.id   AF-A0A2V8TQR1-F1
#
_cell.length_a   1.000
_cell.length_b   1.000
_cell.length_c   1.000
_cell.angle_alpha   90.00
_cell.angle_beta   90.00
_cell.angle_gamma   90.00
#
_symmetry.space_group_name_H-M   'P 1'
#
loop_
_entity.id
_entity.type
_entity.pdbx_description
1 polymer ?
#
loop_
_entity_poly.entity_id
_entity_poly.type
_entity_poly.pdbx_seq_one_letter_code
_entity_poly.pdbx_strand_id
1 'polypeptide(L)'
;MKHDSPVDAVIGFVETYKDPRGQKGDYEGIVHFVDTRMTRLQKDLAGLAQYFEDRAPWDGRFKRQGFNIPIAKCRRSASTCRTRRRSGSATATRACRWST
;
A
#
# COMPACT_ATOMS: atom_id res chain seq x y z
N MET A 1 -0.86 9.19 17.11
CA MET A 1 -2.29 9.44 16.80
C MET A 1 -2.76 8.31 15.89
N LYS A 2 -3.56 7.35 16.38
CA LYS A 2 -3.98 6.18 15.59
C LYS A 2 -5.32 6.52 14.93
N HIS A 3 -5.32 6.73 13.61
CA HIS A 3 -6.54 7.01 12.86
C HIS A 3 -7.29 5.72 12.54
N ASP A 4 -8.42 5.49 13.22
CA ASP A 4 -9.30 4.35 12.97
C ASP A 4 -10.47 4.66 12.04
N SER A 5 -10.19 5.44 10.98
CA SER A 5 -11.21 5.77 10.00
C SER A 5 -11.52 4.55 9.10
N PRO A 6 -12.81 4.25 8.83
CA PRO A 6 -13.22 3.18 7.91
C PRO A 6 -12.95 3.52 6.44
N VAL A 7 -12.81 4.80 6.12
CA VAL A 7 -12.46 5.32 4.79
C VAL A 7 -11.12 6.03 4.88
N ASP A 8 -10.26 5.78 3.90
CA ASP A 8 -8.99 6.49 3.73
C ASP A 8 -8.84 6.95 2.28
N ALA A 9 -8.18 8.08 2.07
CA ALA A 9 -7.96 8.65 0.76
C ALA A 9 -6.52 9.14 0.61
N VAL A 10 -5.91 8.79 -0.51
CA VAL A 10 -4.60 9.30 -0.92
C VAL A 10 -4.83 10.23 -2.09
N ILE A 11 -4.52 11.52 -1.91
CA ILE A 11 -4.73 12.54 -2.94
C ILE A 11 -3.49 13.44 -2.97
N GLY A 12 -2.73 13.41 -4.07
CA GLY A 12 -1.56 14.25 -4.21
C GLY A 12 -0.58 13.75 -5.26
N PHE A 13 0.65 14.25 -5.18
CA PHE A 13 1.77 13.81 -6.01
C PHE A 13 2.64 12.85 -5.19
N VAL A 14 2.43 11.55 -5.35
CA VAL A 14 2.91 10.53 -4.39
C VAL A 14 4.15 9.81 -4.91
N GLU A 15 4.07 9.23 -6.12
CA GLU A 15 5.13 8.40 -6.68
C GLU A 15 6.06 9.22 -7.57
N THR A 16 7.37 9.23 -7.30
CA THR A 16 8.37 9.95 -8.09
C THR A 16 9.05 9.10 -9.16
N TYR A 17 8.69 7.82 -9.27
CA TYR A 17 9.38 6.85 -10.14
C TYR A 17 9.36 7.20 -11.63
N LYS A 18 8.36 7.97 -12.09
CA LYS A 18 8.27 8.37 -13.51
C LYS A 18 9.15 9.56 -13.87
N ASP A 19 9.70 10.28 -12.90
CA ASP A 19 10.65 11.35 -13.14
C ASP A 19 12.09 10.79 -13.17
N PRO A 20 12.86 10.95 -14.27
CA PRO A 20 14.26 10.53 -14.31
C PRO A 20 15.13 11.22 -13.26
N ARG A 21 14.74 12.39 -12.77
CA ARG A 21 15.42 13.11 -11.68
C ARG A 21 14.87 12.77 -10.29
N GLY A 22 13.74 12.06 -10.22
CA GLY A 22 13.08 11.68 -8.97
C GLY A 22 12.55 12.84 -8.12
N GLN A 23 12.37 14.04 -8.69
CA GLN A 23 11.96 15.24 -7.94
C GLN A 23 10.45 15.51 -8.05
N LYS A 24 9.82 15.16 -9.17
CA LYS A 24 8.40 15.40 -9.43
C LYS A 24 7.59 14.12 -9.22
N GLY A 25 6.62 14.21 -8.31
CA GLY A 25 5.65 13.14 -8.09
C GLY A 25 4.57 13.14 -9.17
N ASP A 26 4.09 11.96 -9.51
CA ASP A 26 2.90 11.78 -10.32
C ASP A 26 1.64 11.93 -9.48
N TYR A 27 0.62 12.53 -10.08
CA TYR A 27 -0.68 12.66 -9.43
C TYR A 27 -1.35 11.28 -9.28
N GLU A 28 -1.77 11.01 -8.05
CA GLU A 28 -2.55 9.86 -7.65
C GLU A 28 -3.69 10.30 -6.71
N GLY A 29 -4.89 9.82 -7.02
CA GLY A 29 -6.10 10.00 -6.24
C GLY A 29 -6.78 8.65 -6.06
N ILE A 30 -6.72 8.05 -4.87
CA ILE A 30 -7.37 6.77 -4.57
C ILE A 30 -8.19 6.88 -3.30
N VAL A 31 -9.42 6.37 -3.35
CA VAL A 31 -10.28 6.21 -2.18
C VAL A 31 -10.41 4.73 -1.84
N HIS A 32 -10.21 4.41 -0.56
CA HIS A 32 -10.17 3.06 -0.04
C HIS A 32 -11.12 2.87 1.15
N PHE A 33 -11.70 1.67 1.24
CA PHE A 33 -12.52 1.23 2.36
C PHE A 33 -11.85 0.06 3.09
N VAL A 34 -12.00 -0.02 4.41
CA VAL A 34 -11.46 -1.13 5.21
C VAL A 34 -12.21 -2.43 4.92
N ASP A 35 -11.49 -3.49 4.56
CA ASP A 35 -12.02 -4.84 4.44
C ASP A 35 -11.77 -5.60 5.74
N THR A 36 -12.85 -5.91 6.47
CA THR A 36 -12.77 -6.56 7.78
C THR A 36 -12.35 -8.03 7.68
N ARG A 37 -12.71 -8.74 6.61
CA ARG A 37 -12.36 -10.15 6.42
C ARG A 37 -10.86 -10.28 6.14
N MET A 38 -10.35 -9.52 5.20
CA MET A 38 -8.93 -9.54 4.84
C MET A 38 -8.05 -8.99 5.96
N THR A 39 -8.55 -8.00 6.71
CA THR A 39 -7.83 -7.48 7.89
C THR A 39 -7.68 -8.54 8.99
N ARG A 40 -8.66 -9.43 9.20
CA ARG A 40 -8.52 -10.53 10.17
C ARG A 40 -7.41 -11.49 9.76
N LEU A 41 -7.40 -11.94 8.50
CA LEU A 41 -6.35 -12.81 7.97
C LEU A 41 -4.95 -12.19 8.11
N GLN A 42 -4.83 -10.89 7.87
CA GLN A 42 -3.56 -10.20 8.02
C GLN A 42 -3.11 -10.10 9.49
N LYS A 43 -4.03 -9.96 10.44
CA LYS A 43 -3.71 -10.00 11.87
C LYS A 43 -3.25 -11.39 12.31
N ASP A 44 -3.92 -12.43 11.84
CA ASP A 44 -3.55 -13.81 12.16
C ASP A 44 -2.16 -14.13 11.60
N LEU A 45 -1.88 -13.71 10.36
CA LEU A 45 -0.55 -13.84 9.75
C LEU A 45 0.52 -13.08 10.54
N ALA A 46 0.22 -11.87 11.00
CA ALA A 46 1.15 -11.08 11.80
C ALA A 46 1.39 -11.69 13.20
N GLY A 47 0.41 -12.39 13.76
CA GLY A 47 0.58 -13.18 14.99
C GLY A 47 1.56 -14.34 14.83
N LEU A 48 1.72 -14.86 13.62
CA LEU A 48 2.68 -15.92 13.28
C LEU A 48 4.08 -15.38 12.91
N ALA A 49 4.35 -14.09 13.07
CA ALA A 49 5.63 -13.49 12.65
C ALA A 49 6.87 -14.20 13.25
N GLN A 50 6.84 -14.53 14.55
CA GLN A 50 7.95 -15.23 15.21
C GLN A 50 8.20 -16.62 14.59
N TYR A 51 7.12 -17.35 14.26
CA TYR A 51 7.20 -18.67 13.64
C TYR A 51 7.95 -18.63 12.29
N PHE A 52 7.76 -17.57 11.51
CA PHE A 52 8.43 -17.40 10.21
C PHE A 52 9.90 -17.00 10.36
N GLU A 53 10.19 -16.10 11.31
CA GLU A 53 11.56 -15.67 11.60
C GLU A 53 12.42 -16.83 12.08
N ASP A 54 11.88 -17.68 12.94
CA ASP A 54 12.61 -18.83 13.49
C ASP A 54 12.97 -19.85 12.41
N ARG A 55 12.10 -20.03 11.39
CA ARG A 55 12.31 -20.95 10.26
C ARG A 55 13.10 -20.37 9.10
N ALA A 56 13.45 -19.10 9.16
CA ALA A 56 14.19 -18.48 8.09
C ALA A 56 15.60 -19.07 7.94
N PRO A 57 16.13 -19.19 6.70
CA PRO A 57 17.39 -19.90 6.41
C PRO A 57 18.65 -19.07 6.71
N TRP A 58 18.52 -17.86 7.27
CA TRP A 58 19.66 -17.04 7.65
C TRP A 58 20.17 -17.35 9.06
N ASP A 59 21.42 -16.95 9.30
CA ASP A 59 22.09 -17.10 10.59
C ASP A 59 21.31 -16.40 11.72
N GLY A 60 21.25 -17.03 12.89
CA GLY A 60 20.52 -16.56 14.06
C GLY A 60 20.94 -15.17 14.54
N ARG A 61 22.16 -14.73 14.22
CA ARG A 61 22.66 -13.38 14.54
C ARG A 61 21.85 -12.25 13.90
N PHE A 62 21.17 -12.53 12.78
CA PHE A 62 20.33 -11.55 12.08
C PHE A 62 18.84 -11.72 12.38
N LYS A 63 18.47 -12.73 13.19
CA LYS A 63 17.07 -12.99 13.54
C LYS A 63 16.57 -11.97 14.55
N ARG A 64 15.42 -11.37 14.27
CA ARG A 64 14.78 -10.44 15.21
C ARG A 64 14.07 -11.21 16.33
N GLN A 65 14.31 -10.79 17.56
CA GLN A 65 13.61 -11.29 18.75
C GLN A 65 12.60 -10.26 19.23
N GLY A 66 11.36 -10.69 19.47
CA GLY A 66 10.28 -9.83 19.93
C GLY A 66 9.67 -8.98 18.80
N PHE A 67 8.50 -9.40 18.32
CA PHE A 67 7.75 -8.66 17.32
C PHE A 67 6.72 -7.74 17.96
N ASN A 68 6.80 -6.43 17.66
CA ASN A 68 5.67 -5.53 17.85
C ASN A 68 4.81 -5.58 16.60
N ILE A 69 3.59 -6.11 16.72
CA ILE A 69 2.68 -6.31 15.58
C ILE A 69 2.25 -4.94 15.06
N PRO A 70 2.58 -4.59 13.80
CA PRO A 70 2.17 -3.32 13.23
C PRO A 70 0.66 -3.31 13.00
N ILE A 71 0.05 -2.13 13.19
CA ILE A 71 -1.36 -1.94 12.89
C ILE A 71 -1.50 -1.82 11.37
N ALA A 72 -1.80 -2.94 10.73
CA ALA A 72 -2.11 -3.01 9.32
C ALA A 72 -3.61 -3.25 9.11
N LYS A 73 -4.20 -2.51 8.17
CA LYS A 73 -5.58 -2.71 7.73
C LYS A 73 -5.54 -3.03 6.24
N CYS A 74 -6.17 -4.13 5.86
CA CYS A 74 -6.36 -4.43 4.45
C CYS A 74 -7.51 -3.55 3.93
N ARG A 75 -7.30 -2.90 2.79
CA ARG A 75 -8.26 -1.94 2.24
C ARG A 75 -8.55 -2.23 0.78
N ARG A 76 -9.83 -2.20 0.43
CA ARG A 76 -10.32 -2.34 -0.94
C ARG A 76 -10.38 -0.96 -1.60
N SER A 77 -9.85 -0.81 -2.81
CA SER A 77 -9.96 0.43 -3.59
C SER A 77 -11.32 0.52 -4.27
N ALA A 78 -11.98 1.67 -4.13
CA ALA A 78 -13.26 1.94 -4.80
C ALA A 78 -13.10 2.77 -6.08
N SER A 79 -12.22 3.77 -6.03
CA SER A 79 -11.89 4.59 -7.20
C SER A 79 -10.40 4.85 -7.23
N THR A 80 -9.82 4.71 -8.41
CA THR A 80 -8.40 4.99 -8.66
C THR A 80 -8.31 5.96 -9.82
N CYS A 81 -7.79 7.14 -9.56
CA CYS A 81 -7.46 8.13 -10.57
C CYS A 81 -5.95 8.33 -10.62
N ARG A 82 -5.33 7.96 -11.73
CA ARG A 82 -3.87 8.05 -11.92
C ARG A 82 -3.57 8.71 -13.25
N THR A 83 -2.44 9.41 -13.29
CA THR A 83 -1.89 9.93 -14.55
C THR A 83 -1.51 8.76 -15.46
N ARG A 84 -2.23 8.61 -16.59
CA ARG A 84 -1.96 7.60 -17.60
C ARG A 84 -1.44 8.27 -18.87
N ARG A 85 -0.22 7.91 -19.30
CA ARG A 85 0.22 8.20 -20.67
C ARG A 85 -0.28 7.09 -21.59
N ARG A 86 -0.96 7.45 -22.67
CA ARG A 86 -1.20 6.52 -23.78
C ARG A 86 0.11 6.31 -24.52
N SER A 87 0.40 5.08 -24.92
CA SER A 87 1.56 4.76 -25.76
C SER A 87 1.47 5.58 -27.05
N GLY A 88 2.46 6.45 -27.30
CA GLY A 88 2.54 7.29 -28.49
C GLY A 88 2.03 8.74 -28.35
N SER A 89 1.50 9.17 -27.19
CA SER A 89 1.08 10.56 -26.98
C SER A 89 1.96 11.30 -25.97
N ALA A 90 2.47 12.48 -26.32
CA ALA A 90 3.19 13.38 -25.42
C ALA A 90 2.31 13.96 -24.29
N THR A 91 0.99 13.93 -24.46
CA THR A 91 0.01 14.44 -23.49
C THR A 91 -0.34 13.37 -22.47
N ALA A 92 -0.21 13.70 -21.19
CA ALA A 92 -0.67 12.85 -20.09
C ALA A 92 -2.16 13.14 -19.82
N THR A 93 -3.02 12.11 -19.86
CA THR A 93 -4.44 12.25 -19.53
C THR A 93 -4.71 11.63 -18.17
N ARG A 94 -5.51 12.31 -17.33
CA ARG A 94 -6.00 11.73 -16.09
C ARG A 94 -7.10 10.73 -16.43
N ALA A 95 -6.90 9.47 -16.06
CA ALA A 95 -7.91 8.44 -16.22
C ALA A 95 -8.35 7.98 -14.83
N CYS A 96 -9.62 8.24 -14.49
CA CYS A 96 -10.23 7.68 -13.29
C CYS A 96 -10.97 6.40 -13.67
N ARG A 97 -10.66 5.30 -12.98
CA ARG A 97 -11.34 4.02 -13.10
C ARG A 97 -12.02 3.69 -11.79
N TRP A 98 -13.30 3.35 -11.87
CA TRP A 98 -14.08 2.84 -10.76
C TRP A 98 -13.95 1.32 -10.70
N SER A 99 -13.70 0.80 -9.51
CA SER A 99 -13.79 -0.63 -9.22
C SER A 99 -15.25 -0.93 -8.89
N THR A 100 -15.90 -1.80 -9.66
CA THR A 100 -17.21 -2.36 -9.28
C THR A 100 -17.09 -3.33 -8.10
#